data_AF-A0A973H1M1-F1
#
_entry.id   AF-A0A973H1M1-F1
#
_cell.length_a   1.000
_cell.length_b   1.000
_cell.length_c   1.000
_cell.angle_alpha   90.00
_cell.angle_beta   90.00
_cell.angle_gamma   90.00
#
_symmetry.space_group_name_H-M   'P 1'
#
loop_
_entity.id
_entity.type
_entity.pdbx_description
1 polymer ?
#
loop_
_entity_poly.entity_id
_entity_poly.type
_entity_poly.pdbx_seq_one_letter_code
_entity_poly.pdbx_strand_id
1 'polypeptide(L)'
;MGLRRWLWLVAHQSPLLERALLVMLGALLLPGLVIAFGDLVPIPTQLDFSAYYLAAQALGHGQSPYDMAVQRDLAAANGNLPVVPYLYPPAFAACVRPLATLPFPLANQIWLALNLLWLLLAAICMAQLLPRAYRT
;
A
#
# COMPACT_ATOMS: atom_id res chain seq x y z
N MET A 1 -24.63 28.26 -34.02
CA MET A 1 -24.42 26.83 -33.68
C MET A 1 -24.28 26.75 -32.16
N GLY A 2 -25.31 26.25 -31.46
CA GLY A 2 -25.48 26.53 -30.03
C GLY A 2 -24.59 25.68 -29.11
N LEU A 3 -24.09 26.31 -28.04
CA LEU A 3 -23.30 25.71 -26.94
C LEU A 3 -23.90 24.39 -26.41
N ARG A 4 -25.23 24.27 -26.40
CA ARG A 4 -25.96 23.04 -26.08
C ARG A 4 -25.64 21.85 -27.01
N ARG A 5 -25.44 22.08 -28.30
CA ARG A 5 -25.10 21.05 -29.30
C ARG A 5 -23.65 20.60 -29.17
N TRP A 6 -22.75 21.52 -28.79
CA TRP A 6 -21.34 21.22 -28.51
C TRP A 6 -21.20 20.38 -27.24
N LEU A 7 -21.90 20.75 -26.15
CA LEU A 7 -21.95 19.97 -24.92
C LEU A 7 -22.59 18.59 -25.12
N TRP A 8 -23.59 18.45 -26.00
CA TRP A 8 -24.20 17.16 -26.32
C TRP A 8 -23.25 16.22 -27.10
N LEU A 9 -22.45 16.77 -28.01
CA LEU A 9 -21.44 16.00 -28.77
C LEU A 9 -20.22 15.62 -27.92
N VAL A 10 -19.85 16.43 -26.93
CA VAL A 10 -18.84 16.08 -25.92
C VAL A 10 -19.38 15.07 -24.91
N ALA A 11 -20.68 15.14 -24.58
CA ALA A 11 -21.34 14.21 -23.67
C ALA A 11 -21.64 12.83 -24.29
N HIS A 12 -21.82 12.76 -25.62
CA HIS A 12 -21.90 11.51 -26.39
C HIS A 12 -20.48 10.97 -26.64
N GLN A 13 -19.85 10.51 -25.56
CA GLN A 13 -18.51 9.94 -25.59
C GLN A 13 -18.45 8.81 -26.62
N SER A 14 -17.57 8.94 -27.61
CA SER A 14 -17.43 7.91 -28.63
C SER A 14 -16.92 6.64 -27.95
N PRO A 15 -17.54 5.47 -28.18
CA PRO A 15 -17.09 4.21 -27.58
C PRO A 15 -15.65 3.87 -27.99
N LEU A 16 -15.15 4.50 -29.05
CA LEU A 16 -13.76 4.44 -29.50
C LEU A 16 -12.81 5.22 -28.59
N LEU A 17 -13.18 6.42 -28.12
CA LEU A 17 -12.36 7.20 -27.19
C LEU A 17 -12.28 6.52 -25.83
N GLU A 18 -13.39 6.00 -25.32
CA GLU A 18 -13.42 5.22 -24.07
C GLU A 18 -12.49 4.00 -24.16
N ARG A 19 -12.59 3.22 -25.23
CA ARG A 19 -11.71 2.07 -25.48
C ARG A 19 -10.25 2.49 -25.61
N ALA A 20 -9.96 3.59 -26.30
CA ALA A 20 -8.60 4.12 -26.42
C ALA A 20 -8.02 4.55 -25.07
N LEU A 21 -8.81 5.18 -24.22
CA LEU A 21 -8.41 5.56 -22.86
C LEU A 21 -8.17 4.34 -21.97
N LEU A 22 -9.02 3.31 -22.05
CA LEU A 22 -8.83 2.05 -21.31
C LEU A 22 -7.57 1.30 -21.78
N VAL A 23 -7.32 1.25 -23.10
CA VAL A 23 -6.12 0.64 -23.66
C VAL A 23 -4.87 1.43 -23.24
N MET A 24 -4.91 2.75 -23.29
CA MET A 24 -3.81 3.60 -22.86
C MET A 24 -3.53 3.44 -21.37
N LEU A 25 -4.57 3.40 -20.54
CA LEU A 25 -4.45 3.14 -19.10
C LEU A 25 -3.86 1.74 -18.84
N GLY A 26 -4.37 0.71 -19.53
CA GLY A 26 -3.82 -0.64 -19.46
C GLY A 26 -2.35 -0.71 -19.88
N ALA A 27 -1.98 -0.03 -20.96
CA ALA A 27 -0.60 0.06 -21.45
C ALA A 27 0.33 0.81 -20.49
N LEU A 28 -0.20 1.75 -19.71
CA LEU A 28 0.56 2.46 -18.65
C LEU A 28 0.71 1.60 -17.38
N LEU A 29 -0.33 0.85 -17.01
CA LEU A 29 -0.38 0.07 -15.78
C LEU A 29 0.31 -1.30 -15.91
N LEU A 30 0.25 -1.95 -17.07
CA LEU A 30 0.79 -3.28 -17.30
C LEU A 30 2.30 -3.37 -17.05
N PRO A 31 3.15 -2.46 -17.57
CA PRO A 31 4.58 -2.48 -17.28
C PRO A 31 4.86 -2.28 -15.79
N GLY A 32 4.12 -1.37 -15.15
CA GLY A 32 4.22 -1.13 -13.71
C GLY A 32 3.84 -2.36 -12.88
N LEU A 33 2.80 -3.09 -13.30
CA LEU A 33 2.41 -4.36 -12.67
C LEU A 33 3.50 -5.43 -12.87
N VAL A 34 4.05 -5.58 -14.07
CA VAL A 34 5.10 -6.58 -14.36
C VAL A 34 6.38 -6.29 -13.57
N ILE A 35 6.81 -5.03 -13.53
CA ILE A 35 7.97 -4.61 -12.72
C ILE A 35 7.68 -4.82 -11.24
N ALA A 36 6.52 -4.39 -10.75
CA ALA A 36 6.12 -4.60 -9.37
C ALA A 36 6.10 -6.09 -9.00
N PHE A 37 5.58 -6.97 -9.87
CA PHE A 37 5.61 -8.42 -9.63
C PHE A 37 7.03 -8.98 -9.58
N GLY A 38 7.94 -8.50 -10.43
CA GLY A 38 9.35 -8.88 -10.39
C GLY A 38 10.05 -8.41 -9.12
N ASP A 39 9.77 -7.18 -8.69
CA ASP A 39 10.34 -6.59 -7.48
C ASP A 39 9.77 -7.19 -6.18
N LEU A 40 8.60 -7.83 -6.24
CA LEU A 40 7.96 -8.47 -5.09
C LEU A 40 8.47 -9.89 -4.80
N VAL A 41 9.39 -10.44 -5.61
CA VAL A 41 9.94 -11.79 -5.41
C VAL A 41 11.48 -11.78 -5.51
N PRO A 42 12.21 -11.93 -4.38
CA PRO A 42 11.70 -12.07 -3.01
C PRO A 42 11.09 -10.75 -2.50
N ILE A 43 10.08 -10.85 -1.63
CA ILE A 43 9.39 -9.68 -1.08
C ILE A 43 10.43 -8.75 -0.44
N PRO A 44 10.56 -7.50 -0.91
CA PRO A 44 11.60 -6.61 -0.45
C PRO A 44 11.32 -6.25 1.00
N THR A 45 12.41 -5.99 1.74
CA THR A 45 12.27 -5.45 3.09
C THR A 45 11.68 -4.06 3.00
N GLN A 46 10.47 -3.88 3.52
CA GLN A 46 9.79 -2.60 3.52
C GLN A 46 10.36 -1.73 4.66
N LEU A 47 11.03 -0.63 4.30
CA LEU A 47 11.69 0.27 5.25
C LEU A 47 10.74 0.76 6.36
N ASP A 48 9.52 1.14 5.97
CA ASP A 48 8.53 1.61 6.94
C ASP A 48 8.07 0.48 7.87
N PHE A 49 7.87 -0.72 7.31
CA PHE A 49 7.43 -1.87 8.11
C PHE A 49 8.50 -2.33 9.10
N SER A 50 9.79 -2.25 8.77
CA SER A 50 10.85 -2.59 9.72
C SER A 50 10.80 -1.68 10.95
N ALA A 51 10.52 -0.38 10.76
CA ALA A 51 10.33 0.56 11.87
C ALA A 51 9.16 0.15 12.78
N TYR A 52 8.02 -0.21 12.18
CA TYR A 52 6.81 -0.60 12.92
C TYR A 52 7.02 -1.90 13.69
N TYR A 53 7.65 -2.87 13.03
CA TYR A 53 7.95 -4.18 13.59
C TYR A 53 8.91 -4.08 14.77
N LEU A 54 10.02 -3.36 14.62
CA LEU A 54 11.02 -3.18 15.68
C LEU A 54 10.44 -2.41 16.87
N ALA A 55 9.68 -1.35 16.64
CA ALA A 55 8.99 -0.60 17.69
C ALA A 55 7.97 -1.47 18.45
N ALA A 56 7.21 -2.30 17.73
CA ALA A 56 6.26 -3.22 18.32
C ALA A 56 6.94 -4.34 19.13
N GLN A 57 8.11 -4.83 18.70
CA GLN A 57 8.92 -5.78 19.45
C GLN A 57 9.51 -5.16 20.72
N ALA A 58 10.06 -3.95 20.62
CA ALA A 58 10.56 -3.19 21.76
C ALA A 58 9.45 -2.99 22.81
N LEU A 59 8.27 -2.54 22.38
CA LEU A 59 7.10 -2.41 23.24
C LEU A 59 6.68 -3.76 23.85
N GLY A 60 6.78 -4.84 23.07
CA GLY A 60 6.52 -6.20 23.52
C GLY A 60 7.44 -6.69 24.64
N HIS A 61 8.68 -6.23 24.64
CA HIS A 61 9.69 -6.48 25.69
C HIS A 61 9.65 -5.48 26.85
N GLY A 62 8.67 -4.57 26.88
CA GLY A 62 8.57 -3.52 27.90
C GLY A 62 9.61 -2.40 27.74
N GLN A 63 10.25 -2.31 26.57
CA GLN A 63 11.20 -1.26 26.22
C GLN A 63 10.48 -0.10 25.51
N SER A 64 11.14 1.06 25.47
CA SER A 64 10.61 2.21 24.73
C SER A 64 10.65 1.94 23.22
N PRO A 65 9.54 2.12 22.49
CA PRO A 65 9.54 1.99 21.02
C PRO A 65 10.34 3.09 20.32
N TYR A 66 10.75 4.14 21.04
CA TYR A 66 11.53 5.27 20.51
C TYR A 66 13.04 5.16 20.78
N ASP A 67 13.47 4.12 21.51
CA ASP A 67 14.89 3.94 21.82
C ASP A 67 15.64 3.33 20.62
N MET A 68 16.49 4.14 20.00
CA MET A 68 17.25 3.75 18.82
C MET A 68 18.34 2.71 19.12
N ALA A 69 18.84 2.61 20.35
CA ALA A 69 19.78 1.54 20.71
C ALA A 69 19.06 0.20 20.73
N VAL A 70 17.91 0.14 21.40
CA VAL A 70 17.04 -1.03 21.43
C VAL A 70 16.63 -1.47 20.02
N GLN A 71 16.22 -0.53 19.17
CA GLN A 71 15.85 -0.86 17.78
C GLN A 71 17.01 -1.44 16.98
N ARG A 72 18.25 -0.97 17.18
CA ARG A 72 19.43 -1.52 16.51
C ARG A 72 19.75 -2.93 16.97
N ASP A 73 19.66 -3.19 18.26
CA ASP A 73 19.90 -4.53 18.82
C ASP A 73 18.86 -5.52 18.29
N LEU A 74 17.58 -5.13 18.28
CA LEU A 74 16.51 -5.93 17.71
C LEU A 74 16.68 -6.13 16.20
N ALA A 75 17.11 -5.10 15.47
CA ALA A 75 17.35 -5.21 14.03
C ALA A 75 18.48 -6.19 13.71
N ALA A 76 19.57 -6.17 14.48
CA ALA A 76 20.65 -7.15 14.36
C ALA A 76 20.14 -8.57 14.63
N ALA A 77 19.31 -8.76 15.67
CA ALA A 77 18.70 -10.04 16.00
C ALA A 77 17.74 -10.57 14.91
N ASN A 78 17.15 -9.68 14.10
CA ASN A 78 16.22 -10.04 13.02
C ASN A 78 16.89 -10.04 11.63
N GLY A 79 18.21 -10.24 11.56
CA GLY A 79 18.93 -10.37 10.28
C GLY A 79 19.37 -9.04 9.66
N ASN A 80 19.77 -8.08 10.49
CA ASN A 80 20.22 -6.74 10.10
C ASN A 80 19.14 -5.95 9.34
N LEU A 81 17.95 -5.88 9.92
CA LEU A 81 16.87 -5.07 9.36
C LEU A 81 17.28 -3.58 9.26
N PRO A 82 16.77 -2.85 8.26
CA PRO A 82 16.93 -1.40 8.22
C PRO A 82 16.33 -0.75 9.46
N VAL A 83 17.10 0.12 10.10
CA VAL A 83 16.68 0.86 11.29
C VAL A 83 16.41 2.30 10.89
N VAL A 84 15.14 2.70 10.99
CA VAL A 84 14.71 4.08 10.82
C VAL A 84 13.89 4.51 12.05
N PRO A 85 13.93 5.79 12.43
CA PRO A 85 13.21 6.26 13.62
C PRO A 85 11.71 5.94 13.56
N TYR A 86 11.18 5.42 14.66
CA TYR A 86 9.74 5.23 14.82
C TYR A 86 9.06 6.56 15.19
N LEU A 87 8.13 7.02 14.35
CA LEU A 87 7.53 8.36 14.45
C LEU A 87 6.05 8.36 14.89
N TYR A 88 5.48 7.19 15.14
CA TYR A 88 4.04 7.04 15.40
C TYR A 88 3.74 6.96 16.90
N PRO A 89 2.49 7.20 17.34
CA PRO A 89 2.10 7.04 18.74
C PRO A 89 2.25 5.58 19.23
N PRO A 90 2.51 5.32 20.52
CA PRO A 90 2.75 3.97 21.04
C PRO A 90 1.58 3.01 20.81
N ALA A 91 0.36 3.54 20.75
CA ALA A 91 -0.85 2.77 20.44
C ALA A 91 -0.75 2.07 19.07
N PHE A 92 -0.08 2.68 18.09
CA PHE A 92 0.10 2.05 16.79
C PHE A 92 1.05 0.84 16.87
N ALA A 93 2.17 0.95 17.60
CA ALA A 93 3.05 -0.18 17.87
C ALA A 93 2.33 -1.30 18.63
N ALA A 94 1.42 -0.95 19.56
CA ALA A 94 0.60 -1.94 20.25
C ALA A 94 -0.32 -2.72 19.29
N CYS A 95 -0.90 -2.06 18.28
CA CYS A 95 -1.70 -2.70 17.24
C CYS A 95 -0.87 -3.62 16.33
N VAL A 96 0.39 -3.28 16.07
CA VAL A 96 1.32 -4.08 15.24
C VAL A 96 1.92 -5.25 16.02
N ARG A 97 1.87 -5.23 17.35
CA ARG A 97 2.47 -6.25 18.24
C ARG A 97 2.15 -7.70 17.88
N PRO A 98 0.91 -8.09 17.48
CA PRO A 98 0.63 -9.47 17.07
C PRO A 98 1.44 -9.92 15.84
N LEU A 99 1.80 -9.00 14.93
CA LEU A 99 2.71 -9.32 13.82
C LEU A 99 4.17 -9.43 14.31
N ALA A 100 4.56 -8.60 15.28
CA ALA A 100 5.94 -8.55 15.78
C ALA A 100 6.35 -9.78 16.61
N THR A 101 5.41 -10.65 16.99
CA THR A 101 5.70 -11.96 17.59
C THR A 101 6.07 -13.03 16.57
N LEU A 102 5.86 -12.78 15.29
CA LEU A 102 6.23 -13.67 14.19
C LEU A 102 7.64 -13.34 13.68
N PRO A 103 8.35 -14.27 13.03
CA PRO A 103 9.59 -13.96 12.32
C PRO A 103 9.36 -12.86 11.27
N PHE A 104 10.30 -11.93 11.15
CA PHE A 104 10.18 -10.76 10.26
C PHE A 104 9.75 -11.10 8.82
N PRO A 105 10.29 -12.14 8.14
CA PRO A 105 9.86 -12.46 6.78
C PRO A 105 8.36 -12.78 6.66
N LEU A 106 7.82 -13.51 7.64
CA LEU A 106 6.40 -13.86 7.69
C LEU A 106 5.55 -12.64 8.04
N ALA A 107 6.01 -11.82 9.00
CA ALA A 107 5.33 -10.58 9.35
C ALA A 107 5.26 -9.61 8.14
N ASN A 108 6.35 -9.50 7.38
CA ASN A 108 6.44 -8.66 6.18
C ASN A 108 5.51 -9.15 5.06
N GLN A 109 5.38 -10.47 4.88
CA GLN A 109 4.41 -11.08 3.97
C GLN A 109 2.97 -10.75 4.35
N ILE A 110 2.62 -10.93 5.62
CA ILE A 110 1.27 -10.62 6.12
C ILE A 110 0.98 -9.13 5.98
N TRP A 111 1.95 -8.26 6.32
CA TRP A 111 1.81 -6.83 6.16
C TRP A 111 1.57 -6.42 4.71
N LEU A 112 2.33 -6.97 3.76
CA LEU A 112 2.10 -6.76 2.33
C LEU A 112 0.69 -7.20 1.92
N ALA A 113 0.25 -8.40 2.33
CA ALA A 113 -1.08 -8.91 2.02
C ALA A 113 -2.20 -8.00 2.54
N LEU A 114 -2.04 -7.45 3.75
CA LEU A 114 -2.98 -6.47 4.32
C LEU A 114 -3.00 -5.17 3.52
N ASN A 115 -1.85 -4.64 3.10
CA ASN A 115 -1.78 -3.44 2.26
C ASN A 115 -2.48 -3.66 0.91
N LEU A 116 -2.26 -4.81 0.27
CA LEU A 116 -2.92 -5.17 -0.99
C LEU A 116 -4.44 -5.33 -0.81
N LEU A 117 -4.87 -5.91 0.30
CA LEU A 117 -6.29 -6.01 0.63
C LEU A 117 -6.93 -4.63 0.82
N TRP A 118 -6.26 -3.73 1.56
CA TRP A 118 -6.77 -2.36 1.75
C TRP A 118 -6.80 -1.55 0.46
N LEU A 119 -5.79 -1.71 -0.39
CA LEU A 119 -5.78 -1.11 -1.72
C LEU A 119 -6.97 -1.59 -2.56
N LEU A 120 -7.23 -2.90 -2.58
CA LEU A 120 -8.36 -3.47 -3.30
C LEU A 120 -9.70 -2.93 -2.78
N LEU A 121 -9.88 -2.89 -1.46
CA LEU A 121 -11.10 -2.39 -0.84
C LEU A 121 -11.29 -0.89 -1.11
N ALA A 122 -10.23 -0.08 -1.04
CA ALA A 122 -10.29 1.34 -1.38
C ALA A 122 -10.69 1.55 -2.85
N ALA A 123 -10.15 0.75 -3.78
CA ALA A 123 -10.51 0.79 -5.19
C ALA A 123 -11.99 0.43 -5.42
N ILE A 124 -12.50 -0.61 -4.72
CA ILE A 124 -13.92 -0.99 -4.77
C ILE A 124 -14.81 0.14 -4.26
N CYS A 125 -14.48 0.73 -3.10
CA CYS A 125 -15.22 1.86 -2.54
C CYS A 125 -15.23 3.05 -3.51
N MET A 126 -14.09 3.39 -4.11
CA MET A 126 -14.00 4.47 -5.09
C MET A 126 -14.85 4.18 -6.33
N ALA A 127 -14.83 2.95 -6.84
CA ALA A 127 -15.65 2.55 -7.99
C ALA A 127 -17.16 2.63 -7.70
N GLN A 128 -17.58 2.43 -6.45
CA GLN A 128 -18.98 2.58 -6.03
C GLN A 128 -19.42 4.05 -5.87
N LEU A 129 -18.47 4.94 -5.54
CA LEU A 129 -18.71 6.38 -5.38
C LEU A 129 -18.67 7.15 -6.71
N LEU A 130 -18.08 6.57 -7.76
CA LEU A 130 -18.12 7.16 -9.10
C LEU A 130 -19.59 7.24 -9.55
N PRO A 131 -20.10 8.44 -9.91
CA PRO A 131 -21.48 8.61 -10.33
C PRO A 131 -21.82 7.62 -11.44
N ARG A 132 -22.96 6.93 -11.31
CA ARG A 132 -23.54 6.06 -12.36
C ARG A 132 -24.04 6.86 -13.58
N ALA A 133 -23.40 7.99 -13.89
CA ALA A 133 -23.83 9.02 -14.83
C ALA A 133 -23.91 8.57 -16.29
N TYR A 134 -23.59 7.30 -16.60
CA TYR A 134 -23.60 6.74 -17.94
C TYR A 134 -24.38 5.41 -18.07
N ARG A 135 -25.23 5.04 -17.10
CA ARG A 135 -26.14 3.89 -17.22
C ARG A 135 -27.56 4.33 -17.61
N THR A 136 -27.74 4.83 -18.82
CA THR A 136 -29.05 4.96 -19.50
C THR A 136 -28.88 4.71 -20.97
#